data_AF-A0A353N4F6-F1
#
_entry.id   AF-A0A353N4F6-F1
#
_cell.length_a   1.000
_cell.length_b   1.000
_cell.length_c   1.000
_cell.angle_alpha   90.00
_cell.angle_beta   90.00
_cell.angle_gamma   90.00
#
_symmetry.space_group_name_H-M   'P 1'
#
loop_
_entity.id
_entity.type
_entity.pdbx_description
1 polymer ?
#
loop_
_entity_poly.entity_id
_entity_poly.type
_entity_poly.pdbx_seq_one_letter_code
_entity_poly.pdbx_strand_id
1 'polypeptide(L)'
;MKQTQVADPWKNPPVGLIAVGEVLGTQGNKGEVKVSPLTDTLERWLELERVFIFTEDGKSKLFIDKVRFFKGLPIVKFREVNSIS
;
A
#
# COMPACT_ATOMS: atom_id res chain seq x y z
N MET A 1 21.45 17.89 -11.38
CA MET A 1 19.99 18.09 -11.48
C MET A 1 19.37 16.70 -11.57
N LYS A 2 18.70 16.23 -10.51
CA LYS A 2 18.01 14.93 -10.56
C LYS A 2 16.73 15.15 -11.37
N GLN A 3 16.59 14.44 -12.49
CA GLN A 3 15.33 14.35 -13.22
C GLN A 3 14.30 13.74 -12.29
N THR A 4 13.33 14.53 -11.84
CA THR A 4 12.13 13.99 -11.19
C THR A 4 11.34 13.32 -12.30
N GLN A 5 11.42 11.98 -12.40
CA GLN A 5 10.52 11.24 -13.27
C GLN A 5 9.10 11.53 -12.80
N VAL A 6 8.30 12.13 -13.68
CA VAL A 6 6.87 12.25 -13.47
C VAL A 6 6.33 10.82 -13.44
N ALA A 7 5.80 10.39 -12.30
CA ALA A 7 5.23 9.07 -12.14
C ALA A 7 4.12 8.88 -13.18
N ASP A 8 4.31 7.96 -14.11
CA ASP A 8 3.30 7.61 -15.12
C ASP A 8 2.21 6.76 -14.45
N PRO A 9 0.99 7.30 -14.28
CA PRO A 9 -0.09 6.60 -13.57
C PRO A 9 -0.56 5.35 -14.33
N TRP A 10 -0.23 5.21 -15.62
CA TRP A 10 -0.59 4.03 -16.42
C TRP A 10 0.46 2.91 -16.35
N LYS A 11 1.60 3.15 -15.70
CA LYS A 11 2.61 2.12 -15.40
C LYS A 11 2.44 1.46 -14.03
N ASN A 12 1.51 1.96 -13.22
CA ASN A 12 1.24 1.42 -11.90
C ASN A 12 -0.28 1.27 -11.72
N PRO A 13 -0.83 0.04 -11.73
CA PRO A 13 -0.14 -1.24 -11.65
C PRO A 13 0.29 -1.79 -13.03
N PRO A 14 1.32 -2.64 -13.11
CA PRO A 14 1.70 -3.29 -14.37
C PRO A 14 0.60 -4.24 -14.87
N VAL A 15 0.64 -4.54 -16.17
CA VAL A 15 -0.32 -5.44 -16.84
C VAL A 15 -0.48 -6.75 -16.07
N GLY A 16 -1.74 -7.15 -15.83
CA GLY A 16 -2.10 -8.35 -15.07
C GLY A 16 -2.26 -8.12 -13.56
N LEU A 17 -2.10 -6.89 -13.07
CA LEU A 17 -2.43 -6.50 -11.70
C LEU A 17 -3.44 -5.34 -11.69
N ILE A 18 -4.20 -5.24 -10.60
CA ILE A 18 -5.14 -4.15 -10.34
C ILE A 18 -4.68 -3.44 -9.07
N ALA A 19 -4.69 -2.11 -9.06
CA ALA A 19 -4.36 -1.32 -7.90
C ALA A 19 -5.52 -1.37 -6.91
N VAL A 20 -5.23 -1.75 -5.67
CA VAL A 20 -6.22 -1.87 -4.60
C VAL A 20 -6.16 -0.70 -3.60
N GLY A 21 -5.08 0.08 -3.65
CA GLY A 21 -4.94 1.29 -2.86
C GLY A 21 -3.62 2.01 -3.06
N GLU A 22 -3.56 3.24 -2.55
CA GLU A 22 -2.41 4.13 -2.56
C GLU A 22 -1.94 4.41 -1.13
N VAL A 23 -0.64 4.32 -0.85
CA VAL A 23 -0.09 4.62 0.46
C VAL A 23 -0.06 6.12 0.68
N LEU A 24 -0.82 6.61 1.66
CA LEU A 24 -0.89 8.03 2.03
C LEU A 24 0.22 8.45 3.00
N GLY A 25 0.81 7.49 3.72
CA GLY A 25 1.85 7.73 4.71
C GLY A 25 1.89 6.68 5.81
N THR A 26 2.83 6.84 6.73
CA THR A 26 2.98 5.95 7.89
C THR A 26 1.94 6.27 8.97
N GLN A 27 1.72 5.30 9.86
CA GLN A 27 0.84 5.43 11.02
C GLN A 27 1.53 4.77 12.24
N GLY A 28 1.81 5.57 13.27
CA GLY A 28 2.51 5.09 14.47
C GLY A 28 3.96 4.67 14.20
N ASN A 29 4.52 3.83 15.08
CA ASN A 29 5.93 3.43 15.05
C ASN A 29 6.18 1.96 14.65
N LYS A 30 5.12 1.16 14.48
CA LYS A 30 5.22 -0.28 14.17
C LYS A 30 5.23 -0.60 12.68
N GLY A 31 5.46 0.40 11.83
CA GLY A 31 5.42 0.21 10.37
C GLY A 31 4.01 0.00 9.81
N GLU A 32 2.96 0.50 10.49
CA GLU A 32 1.63 0.57 9.87
C GLU A 32 1.60 1.70 8.83
N VAL A 33 0.78 1.53 7.79
CA VAL A 33 0.54 2.56 6.77
C VAL A 33 -0.93 2.87 6.65
N LYS A 34 -1.24 4.13 6.33
CA LYS A 34 -2.58 4.56 5.95
C LYS A 34 -2.73 4.47 4.45
N VAL A 35 -3.83 3.88 3.98
CA VAL A 35 -4.06 3.62 2.57
C VAL A 35 -5.32 4.35 2.10
N SER A 36 -5.26 4.97 0.92
CA SER A 36 -6.44 5.37 0.17
C SER A 36 -6.96 4.14 -0.58
N PRO A 37 -8.18 3.66 -0.31
CA PRO A 37 -8.72 2.47 -0.95
C PRO A 37 -9.10 2.76 -2.41
N LEU A 38 -8.75 1.85 -3.31
CA LEU A 38 -9.19 1.83 -4.72
C LEU A 38 -10.12 0.64 -5.01
N THR A 39 -10.56 -0.06 -3.97
CA THR A 39 -11.54 -1.13 -4.03
C THR A 39 -12.95 -0.56 -3.87
N ASP A 40 -13.95 -1.23 -4.45
CA ASP A 40 -15.36 -0.80 -4.37
C ASP A 40 -15.90 -0.76 -2.93
N THR A 41 -15.37 -1.64 -2.05
CA THR A 41 -15.71 -1.69 -0.63
C THR A 41 -14.45 -1.71 0.24
N LEU A 42 -14.53 -1.15 1.45
CA LEU A 42 -13.42 -1.09 2.40
C LEU A 42 -13.08 -2.48 2.96
N GLU A 43 -14.12 -3.27 3.20
CA GLU A 43 -14.06 -4.61 3.79
C GLU A 43 -13.20 -5.56 2.95
N ARG A 44 -13.06 -5.29 1.64
CA ARG A 44 -12.18 -6.04 0.74
C ARG A 44 -10.75 -6.12 1.25
N TRP A 45 -10.27 -5.11 2.00
CA TRP A 45 -8.95 -5.14 2.62
C TRP A 45 -8.79 -6.20 3.71
N LEU A 46 -9.88 -6.60 4.39
CA LEU A 46 -9.86 -7.66 5.40
C LEU A 46 -9.64 -9.05 4.77
N GLU A 47 -9.95 -9.19 3.48
CA GLU A 47 -9.83 -10.46 2.74
C GLU A 47 -8.47 -10.63 2.05
N LEU A 48 -7.67 -9.56 1.98
CA LEU A 48 -6.38 -9.59 1.30
C LEU A 48 -5.33 -10.31 2.18
N GLU A 49 -4.70 -11.34 1.65
CA GLU A 49 -3.57 -12.01 2.31
C GLU A 49 -2.22 -11.32 2.00
N ARG A 50 -2.11 -10.74 0.81
CA ARG A 50 -0.86 -10.19 0.28
C ARG A 50 -1.12 -9.11 -0.77
N VAL A 51 -0.15 -8.23 -0.92
CA VAL A 51 -0.12 -7.19 -1.97
C VAL A 51 1.26 -7.13 -2.61
N PHE A 52 1.32 -6.51 -3.79
CA PHE A 52 2.57 -6.04 -4.36
C PHE A 52 2.64 -4.53 -4.21
N ILE A 53 3.69 -4.05 -3.56
CA ILE A 53 3.99 -2.61 -3.52
C ILE A 53 4.95 -2.28 -4.65
N PHE A 54 4.69 -1.16 -5.32
CA PHE A 54 5.53 -0.60 -6.36
C PHE A 54 6.02 0.76 -5.87
N THR A 55 7.32 0.87 -5.63
CA THR A 55 8.00 2.12 -5.28
C THR A 55 9.03 2.45 -6.35
N GLU A 56 9.70 3.60 -6.23
CA GLU A 56 10.85 3.95 -7.10
C GLU A 56 11.97 2.90 -7.01
N ASP A 57 12.12 2.24 -5.86
CA ASP A 57 13.11 1.19 -5.60
C ASP A 57 12.71 -0.18 -6.18
N GLY A 58 11.49 -0.30 -6.72
CA GLY A 58 11.01 -1.47 -7.43
C GLY A 58 9.79 -2.14 -6.79
N LYS A 59 9.62 -3.42 -7.11
CA LYS A 59 8.46 -4.23 -6.72
C LYS A 59 8.79 -5.12 -5.53
N SER A 60 8.00 -5.04 -4.47
CA SER A 60 8.10 -5.95 -3.32
C SER A 60 6.77 -6.65 -3.05
N LYS A 61 6.83 -7.92 -2.65
CA LYS A 61 5.67 -8.69 -2.18
C LYS A 61 5.60 -8.56 -0.66
N LEU A 62 4.46 -8.10 -0.15
CA LEU A 62 4.22 -7.94 1.28
C LEU A 62 3.01 -8.76 1.70
N PHE A 63 3.06 -9.36 2.89
CA PHE A 63 1.96 -10.10 3.47
C PHE A 63 1.26 -9.24 4.52
N ILE A 64 -0.07 -9.24 4.47
CA ILE A 64 -0.87 -8.52 5.45
C ILE A 64 -0.79 -9.26 6.79
N ASP A 65 -0.49 -8.50 7.83
CA ASP A 65 -0.48 -8.94 9.22
C ASP A 65 -1.79 -8.54 9.91
N LYS A 66 -2.16 -7.26 9.77
CA LYS A 66 -3.38 -6.72 10.36
C LYS A 66 -3.95 -5.58 9.51
N VAL A 67 -5.27 -5.53 9.44
CA VAL A 67 -6.02 -4.39 8.90
C VAL A 67 -6.97 -3.87 9.97
N ARG A 68 -7.06 -2.56 10.09
CA ARG A 68 -8.09 -1.86 10.87
C ARG A 68 -8.51 -0.60 10.13
N PHE A 69 -9.68 -0.07 10.46
CA PHE A 69 -10.16 1.17 9.84
C PHE A 69 -10.04 2.34 10.81
N PHE A 70 -9.65 3.51 10.30
CA PHE A 70 -9.65 4.75 11.07
C PHE A 70 -10.09 5.91 10.17
N LYS A 71 -11.18 6.59 10.55
CA LYS A 71 -11.80 7.69 9.79
C LYS A 71 -12.08 7.31 8.32
N GLY A 72 -12.63 6.11 8.09
CA GLY A 72 -13.00 5.63 6.75
C GLY A 72 -11.83 5.18 5.87
N LEU A 73 -10.62 5.04 6.42
CA LEU A 73 -9.44 4.61 5.68
C LEU A 73 -8.85 3.31 6.27
N PRO A 74 -8.38 2.37 5.43
CA PRO A 74 -7.58 1.24 5.88
C PRO A 74 -6.26 1.71 6.49
N ILE A 75 -5.95 1.16 7.67
CA ILE A 75 -4.63 1.14 8.27
C ILE A 75 -4.13 -0.29 8.17
N VAL A 76 -3.02 -0.50 7.46
CA VAL A 76 -2.49 -1.82 7.11
C VAL A 76 -1.13 -2.01 7.76
N LYS A 77 -0.96 -3.13 8.44
CA LYS A 77 0.33 -3.64 8.93
C LYS A 77 0.77 -4.77 8.02
N PHE A 78 2.03 -4.74 7.59
CA PHE A 78 2.67 -5.84 6.87
C PHE A 78 3.58 -6.64 7.79
N ARG A 79 3.77 -7.93 7.51
CA ARG A 79 4.66 -8.80 8.31
C ARG A 79 6.12 -8.39 8.18
N GLU A 80 6.50 -7.90 7.00
CA GLU A 80 7.88 -7.54 6.66
C GLU A 80 8.29 -6.16 7.17
N VAL A 81 7.34 -5.29 7.56
CA VAL A 81 7.61 -3.88 7.89
C VAL A 81 7.29 -3.63 9.36
N ASN A 82 8.29 -3.66 10.24
CA ASN A 82 8.08 -3.60 11.70
C ASN A 82 8.36 -2.24 12.34
N SER A 83 8.92 -1.31 11.57
CA SER A 83 9.29 0.02 12.03
C SER A 83 9.16 1.04 10.89
N ILE A 84 9.18 2.33 11.23
CA ILE A 84 9.20 3.44 10.27
C ILE A 84 10.64 3.92 9.94
N SER A 85 11.64 3.35 10.61
CA SER A 85 13.06 3.70 10.53
C SER A 85 13.79 2.87 9.49
#